data_AF-A0A2V8M3L3-F1
#
_entry.id   AF-A0A2V8M3L3-F1
#
_cell.length_a   1.000
_cell.length_b   1.000
_cell.length_c   1.000
_cell.angle_alpha   90.00
_cell.angle_beta   90.00
_cell.angle_gamma   90.00
#
_symmetry.space_group_name_H-M   'P 1'
#
loop_
_entity.id
_entity.type
_entity.pdbx_description
1 polymer ?
#
loop_
_entity_poly.entity_id
_entity_poly.type
_entity_poly.pdbx_seq_one_letter_code
_entity_poly.pdbx_strand_id
1 'polypeptide(L)' 'YVIVMVFIGFHLSHGIWSMFQSMGLSHPRYTPAIKKFAAVFSWVLTAGFISVPIAVLTGLVR' A
#
# COMPACT_ATOMS: atom_id res chain seq x y z
N TYR A 1 13.38 -7.87 -5.31
CA TYR A 1 12.66 -6.58 -5.32
C TYR A 1 11.15 -6.77 -5.27
N VAL A 2 10.53 -7.34 -6.31
CA VAL A 2 9.06 -7.47 -6.42
C VAL A 2 8.45 -8.21 -5.23
N ILE A 3 9.00 -9.36 -4.83
CA ILE A 3 8.52 -10.13 -3.67
C ILE A 3 8.56 -9.29 -2.38
N VAL A 4 9.66 -8.57 -2.14
CA VAL A 4 9.80 -7.67 -0.98
C VAL A 4 8.78 -6.53 -1.05
N MET A 5 8.55 -5.96 -2.23
CA MET A 5 7.54 -4.90 -2.41
C MET A 5 6.11 -5.40 -2.15
N VAL A 6 5.81 -6.66 -2.45
CA VAL A 6 4.53 -7.28 -2.09
C VAL A 6 4.39 -7.39 -0.57
N PHE A 7 5.42 -7.88 0.14
CA PHE A 7 5.41 -7.91 1.60
C PHE A 7 5.26 -6.51 2.23
N ILE A 8 5.94 -5.51 1.67
CA ILE A 8 5.79 -4.11 2.07
C ILE A 8 4.37 -3.60 1.80
N GLY A 9 3.76 -3.97 0.68
CA GLY A 9 2.37 -3.62 0.37
C GLY A 9 1.38 -4.15 1.41
N PHE A 10 1.54 -5.41 1.82
CA PHE A 10 0.77 -5.97 2.93
C PHE A 10 1.03 -5.23 4.24
N HIS A 11 2.30 -5.05 4.63
CA HIS A 11 2.67 -4.34 5.85
C HIS A 11 2.09 -2.92 5.89
N LEU A 12 2.17 -2.18 4.79
CA LEU A 12 1.65 -0.82 4.68
C LEU A 12 0.12 -0.79 4.76
N SER A 13 -0.57 -1.74 4.12
CA SER A 13 -2.03 -1.82 4.18
C SER A 13 -2.54 -2.03 5.62
N HIS A 14 -1.86 -2.88 6.39
CA HIS A 14 -2.15 -3.10 7.80
C HIS A 14 -1.72 -1.91 8.66
N GLY A 15 -0.55 -1.33 8.40
CA GLY A 15 0.02 -0.22 9.15
C GLY A 15 -0.80 1.05 9.05
N ILE A 16 -1.27 1.41 7.84
CA ILE A 16 -2.11 2.58 7.62
C ILE A 16 -3.43 2.43 8.39
N TRP A 17 -4.09 1.28 8.28
CA TRP A 17 -5.32 1.03 9.05
C TRP A 17 -5.05 1.12 10.57
N SER A 18 -3.99 0.46 11.05
CA SER A 18 -3.61 0.49 12.47
C SER A 18 -3.33 1.91 12.97
N MET A 19 -2.67 2.74 12.17
CA MET A 19 -2.40 4.15 12.49
C MET A 19 -3.71 4.94 12.71
N PHE A 20 -4.71 4.75 11.85
CA PHE A 20 -6.02 5.38 12.04
C PHE A 20 -6.72 4.89 13.32
N GLN A 21 -6.56 3.61 13.70
CA GLN A 21 -7.05 3.14 15.00
C GLN A 21 -6.34 3.81 16.17
N SER A 22 -5.02 3.93 16.13
CA SER A 22 -4.22 4.57 17.20
C SER A 22 -4.57 6.05 17.38
N MET A 23 -5.00 6.74 16.33
CA MET A 23 -5.47 8.13 16.40
C MET A 23 -6.91 8.27 16.95
N GLY A 24 -7.56 7.17 17.35
CA GLY A 24 -8.95 7.19 17.82
C GLY A 24 -9.99 7.22 16.70
N LEU A 25 -9.58 7.18 15.43
CA LEU A 25 -10.46 7.07 14.27
C LEU A 25 -10.87 5.60 14.04
N SER A 26 -11.35 4.93 15.09
CA SER A 26 -11.95 3.59 15.01
C SER A 26 -13.44 3.63 15.36
N HIS A 27 -14.31 3.60 14.35
CA HIS A 27 -15.77 3.57 14.54
C HIS A 27 -16.42 2.71 13.46
N PRO A 28 -17.46 1.91 13.79
CA PRO A 28 -18.09 0.97 12.86
C PRO A 28 -18.53 1.59 11.53
N ARG A 29 -18.91 2.87 11.53
CA ARG A 29 -19.36 3.60 10.34
C ARG A 29 -18.25 3.91 9.33
N TYR A 30 -17.06 4.34 9.79
CA TYR A 30 -15.99 4.80 8.90
C TYR A 30 -14.81 3.81 8.83
N THR A 31 -14.66 2.90 9.78
CA THR A 31 -13.64 1.84 9.77
C THR A 31 -13.61 1.03 8.45
N PRO A 32 -14.74 0.62 7.85
CA PRO A 32 -14.71 -0.08 6.56
C PRO A 32 -14.14 0.77 5.43
N ALA A 33 -14.47 2.07 5.41
CA ALA A 33 -13.96 3.02 4.42
C ALA A 33 -12.46 3.25 4.60
N ILE A 34 -11.99 3.41 5.85
CA ILE A 34 -10.57 3.56 6.16
C ILE A 34 -9.78 2.31 5.76
N LYS A 35 -10.29 1.10 6.05
CA LYS A 35 -9.65 -0.15 5.63
C LYS A 35 -9.55 -0.25 4.11
N LYS A 36 -10.61 0.10 3.39
CA LYS A 36 -10.60 0.11 1.91
C LYS A 36 -9.61 1.12 1.37
N PHE A 37 -9.58 2.33 1.94
CA PHE A 37 -8.59 3.36 1.60
C PHE A 37 -7.17 2.88 1.86
N ALA A 38 -6.88 2.34 3.05
CA ALA A 38 -5.58 1.81 3.42
C ALA A 38 -5.11 0.72 2.44
N ALA A 39 -6.00 -0.20 2.05
CA ALA A 39 -5.70 -1.24 1.07
C ALA A 39 -5.41 -0.65 -0.32
N VAL A 40 -6.30 0.18 -0.86
CA VAL A 40 -6.15 0.77 -2.20
C VAL A 40 -4.88 1.62 -2.28
N PHE A 41 -4.68 2.52 -1.31
CA PHE A 41 -3.52 3.39 -1.27
C PHE A 41 -2.21 2.58 -1.23
N SER A 42 -2.14 1.56 -0.37
CA SER A 42 -0.94 0.74 -0.23
C SER A 42 -0.62 -0.03 -1.51
N TRP A 43 -1.61 -0.65 -2.14
CA TRP A 43 -1.39 -1.42 -3.37
C TRP A 43 -1.06 -0.55 -4.57
N VAL A 44 -1.63 0.65 -4.67
CA VAL A 44 -1.24 1.64 -5.70
C VAL A 44 0.23 2.01 -5.54
N LEU A 45 0.67 2.29 -4.30
CA LEU A 45 2.07 2.61 -4.02
C LEU A 45 3.00 1.44 -4.37
N THR A 46 2.65 0.23 -3.93
CA THR A 46 3.40 -0.99 -4.25
C THR A 46 3.50 -1.24 -5.74
N ALA A 47 2.41 -1.08 -6.50
CA ALA A 47 2.42 -1.21 -7.96
C ALA A 47 3.33 -0.16 -8.61
N GLY A 48 3.27 1.09 -8.13
CA GLY A 48 4.15 2.16 -8.59
C GLY A 48 5.63 1.82 -8.37
N PHE A 49 6.01 1.37 -7.18
CA PHE A 49 7.40 0.95 -6.90
C PHE A 49 7.82 -0.27 -7.72
N ILE A 50 6.94 -1.26 -7.90
CA ILE A 50 7.21 -2.44 -8.75
C ILE A 50 7.41 -2.02 -10.22
N SER A 51 6.73 -0.98 -10.69
CA SER A 51 6.86 -0.51 -12.07
C SER A 51 8.26 0.03 -12.38
N VAL A 52 9.00 0.57 -11.41
CA VAL A 52 10.36 1.13 -11.61
C VAL A 52 11.34 0.10 -12.14
N PRO A 53 11.62 -1.04 -11.46
CA PRO A 53 12.53 -2.04 -12.01
C PRO A 53 11.98 -2.69 -13.27
N ILE A 54 10.66 -2.78 -13.46
CA ILE A 54 10.09 -3.30 -14.72
C ILE A 54 10.42 -2.35 -15.87
N ALA A 55 10.28 -1.04 -15.67
CA ALA A 55 10.62 -0.02 -16.68
C ALA A 55 12.12 -0.03 -17.02
N VAL A 56 12.98 -0.25 -16.01
CA VAL A 56 14.43 -0.39 -16.21
C VAL A 56 14.76 -1.68 -16.98
N LEU A 57 14.17 -2.81 -16.60
CA LEU A 57 14.41 -4.11 -17.25
C LEU A 57 13.88 -4.15 -18.69
N THR A 58 12.80 -3.44 -18.98
CA THR A 58 12.21 -3.33 -20.33
C THR A 58 12.91 -2.28 -21.20
N GLY A 59 13.89 -1.54 -20.65
CA GLY A 59 14.63 -0.50 -21.38
C GLY A 59 13.83 0.77 -21.68
N LEU A 60 12.65 0.92 -21.07
CA LEU A 60 11.79 2.10 -21.15
C LEU A 60 12.40 3.31 -20.44
N VAL A 61 13.20 3.05 -19.40
CA VAL A 61 13.97 4.05 -18.66
C VAL A 61 15.43 3.57 -18.62
N ARG A 62 16.37 4.46 -18.98
CA ARG A 62 17.82 4.20 -19.01
C ARG A 62 18.52 5.03 -17.96
#